data_AF-A0A2I0NWA7-F1
#
_entry.id   AF-A0A2I0NWA7-F1
#
_cell.length_a   1.000
_cell.length_b   1.000
_cell.length_c   1.000
_cell.angle_alpha   90.00
_cell.angle_beta   90.00
_cell.angle_gamma   90.00
#
_symmetry.space_group_name_H-M   'P 1'
#
loop_
_entity.id
_entity.type
_entity.pdbx_description
1 polymer ?
#
loop_
_entity_poly.entity_id
_entity_poly.type
_entity_poly.pdbx_seq_one_letter_code
_entity_poly.pdbx_strand_id
1 'polypeptide(L)'
;MGVRPQYMTYSLLLPPETSDADFRTIVDSIHKTAVELGIAIVGGHTGYYPGFSAPTIGGITVFAIAKKDAYITPAGARPGNDVLLTKGPAIETAGIISVLREADLQKNYPEELIRKAQALCRQMTVVEDALTAMAAGGVTAMHDATEGGVIGGLFEVAEASGVGMIIDESLFVYPEEVQMVCETFGLDPVAAIAEGSLLITADPASSGTIIEALAKAGIRSSVIGTVIADPSIRTLKRRNGTTVPLAIPAQDPFWPVFFESVV
;
A
#
# COMPACT_ATOMS: atom_id res chain seq x y z
N MET A 1 -7.39 8.32 -4.30
CA MET A 1 -8.46 9.24 -4.75
C MET A 1 -8.80 10.38 -3.79
N GLY A 2 -8.57 10.25 -2.47
CA GLY A 2 -8.84 11.37 -1.55
C GLY A 2 -10.32 11.59 -1.22
N VAL A 3 -11.18 10.65 -1.59
CA VAL A 3 -12.61 10.65 -1.30
C VAL A 3 -12.87 9.55 -0.27
N ARG A 4 -13.65 9.88 0.76
CA ARG A 4 -14.05 8.89 1.77
C ARG A 4 -14.89 7.80 1.09
N PRO A 5 -14.53 6.51 1.19
CA PRO A 5 -15.37 5.43 0.67
C PRO A 5 -16.72 5.42 1.40
N GLN A 6 -17.81 5.13 0.69
CA GLN A 6 -19.17 5.19 1.27
C GLN A 6 -19.92 3.87 1.10
N TYR A 7 -19.72 3.18 -0.01
CA TYR A 7 -20.45 1.98 -0.36
C TYR A 7 -19.48 0.91 -0.86
N MET A 8 -19.80 -0.34 -0.56
CA MET A 8 -19.10 -1.48 -1.16
C MET A 8 -20.04 -2.62 -1.50
N THR A 9 -19.61 -3.42 -2.47
CA THR A 9 -20.08 -4.78 -2.68
C THR A 9 -18.91 -5.75 -2.61
N TYR A 10 -19.16 -7.00 -2.19
CA TYR A 10 -18.13 -8.04 -2.17
C TYR A 10 -18.68 -9.39 -2.62
N SER A 11 -17.79 -10.25 -3.13
CA SER A 11 -18.06 -11.67 -3.41
C SER A 11 -17.22 -12.54 -2.49
N LEU A 12 -17.86 -13.42 -1.71
CA LEU A 12 -17.20 -14.37 -0.82
C LEU A 12 -17.45 -15.80 -1.31
N LEU A 13 -16.39 -16.49 -1.70
CA LEU A 13 -16.41 -17.83 -2.27
C LEU A 13 -15.75 -18.79 -1.29
N LEU A 14 -16.50 -19.80 -0.84
CA LEU A 14 -16.09 -20.68 0.26
C LEU A 14 -15.96 -22.14 -0.22
N PRO A 15 -14.92 -22.87 0.19
CA PRO A 15 -14.92 -24.32 0.08
C PRO A 15 -16.09 -24.96 0.87
N PRO A 16 -16.72 -26.06 0.41
CA PRO A 16 -17.84 -26.71 1.11
C PRO A 16 -17.55 -27.12 2.56
N GLU A 17 -16.28 -27.38 2.87
CA GLU A 17 -15.75 -27.76 4.19
C GLU A 17 -15.48 -26.58 5.13
N THR A 18 -15.70 -25.34 4.70
CA THR A 18 -15.48 -24.14 5.53
C THR A 18 -16.38 -24.21 6.76
N SER A 19 -15.77 -24.12 7.95
CA SER A 19 -16.50 -24.17 9.21
C SER A 19 -17.33 -22.90 9.44
N ASP A 20 -18.39 -23.01 10.24
CA ASP A 20 -19.16 -21.85 10.71
C ASP A 20 -18.28 -20.84 11.47
N ALA A 21 -17.23 -21.31 12.15
CA ALA A 21 -16.31 -20.46 12.89
C ALA A 21 -15.45 -19.60 11.95
N ASP A 22 -14.91 -20.20 10.89
CA ASP A 22 -14.12 -19.47 9.88
C ASP A 22 -15.00 -18.49 9.11
N PHE A 23 -16.21 -18.92 8.73
CA PHE A 23 -17.18 -18.06 8.07
C PHE A 23 -17.50 -16.82 8.92
N ARG A 24 -17.81 -17.00 10.21
CA ARG A 24 -18.07 -15.88 11.13
C ARG A 24 -16.85 -14.97 11.25
N THR A 25 -15.66 -15.54 11.39
CA THR A 25 -14.41 -14.77 11.51
C THR A 25 -14.22 -13.84 10.31
N ILE A 26 -14.44 -14.34 9.09
CA ILE A 26 -14.31 -13.57 7.86
C ILE A 26 -15.37 -12.46 7.79
N VAL A 27 -16.64 -12.83 7.99
CA VAL A 27 -17.76 -11.87 7.89
C VAL A 27 -17.68 -10.78 8.96
N ASP A 28 -17.32 -11.14 10.19
CA ASP A 28 -17.13 -10.19 11.29
C ASP A 28 -15.95 -9.24 11.02
N SER A 29 -14.87 -9.74 10.41
CA SER A 29 -13.73 -8.90 10.00
C SER A 29 -14.12 -7.90 8.91
N ILE A 30 -14.87 -8.34 7.88
CA ILE A 30 -15.42 -7.47 6.84
C ILE A 30 -16.34 -6.41 7.46
N HIS A 31 -17.28 -6.83 8.32
CA HIS A 31 -18.22 -5.95 8.98
C HIS A 31 -17.50 -4.88 9.83
N LYS A 32 -16.55 -5.32 10.67
CA LYS A 32 -15.76 -4.43 11.53
C LYS A 32 -15.02 -3.38 10.69
N THR A 33 -14.35 -3.80 9.63
CA THR A 33 -13.59 -2.89 8.76
C THR A 33 -14.51 -1.90 8.05
N ALA A 34 -15.68 -2.36 7.57
CA ALA A 34 -16.68 -1.50 6.96
C ALA A 34 -17.21 -0.45 7.95
N VAL A 35 -17.48 -0.83 9.20
CA VAL A 35 -17.89 0.10 10.27
C VAL A 35 -16.79 1.12 10.58
N GLU A 36 -15.54 0.69 10.74
CA GLU A 36 -14.39 1.56 11.04
C GLU A 36 -14.18 2.62 9.94
N LEU A 37 -14.33 2.23 8.67
CA LEU A 37 -14.16 3.13 7.53
C LEU A 37 -15.42 3.95 7.20
N GLY A 38 -16.57 3.61 7.80
CA GLY A 38 -17.86 4.24 7.53
C GLY A 38 -18.46 3.85 6.17
N ILE A 39 -18.20 2.61 5.73
CA ILE A 39 -18.67 2.05 4.46
C ILE A 39 -19.95 1.23 4.70
N ALA A 40 -20.99 1.48 3.91
CA ALA A 40 -22.18 0.63 3.85
C ALA A 40 -21.97 -0.52 2.85
N ILE A 41 -22.17 -1.75 3.30
CA ILE A 41 -22.22 -2.93 2.43
C ILE A 41 -23.62 -2.98 1.80
N VAL A 42 -23.72 -2.67 0.50
CA VAL A 42 -25.02 -2.48 -0.19
C VAL A 42 -25.41 -3.64 -1.10
N GLY A 43 -24.55 -4.65 -1.22
CA GLY A 43 -24.82 -5.84 -2.01
C GLY A 43 -23.62 -6.77 -2.03
N GLY A 44 -23.77 -7.92 -2.68
CA GLY A 44 -22.71 -8.89 -2.79
C GLY A 44 -23.20 -10.27 -3.17
N HIS A 45 -22.28 -11.22 -3.10
CA HIS A 45 -22.54 -12.64 -3.34
C HIS A 45 -21.81 -13.47 -2.29
N THR A 46 -22.44 -14.53 -1.80
CA THR A 46 -21.79 -15.50 -0.92
C THR A 46 -22.23 -16.89 -1.27
N GLY A 47 -21.30 -17.81 -1.46
CA GLY A 47 -21.62 -19.18 -1.84
C GLY A 47 -20.51 -20.18 -1.56
N TYR A 48 -20.91 -21.44 -1.43
CA TYR A 48 -20.02 -22.57 -1.24
C TYR A 48 -19.83 -23.28 -2.58
N TYR A 49 -18.57 -23.45 -3.01
CA TYR A 49 -18.23 -23.98 -4.32
C TYR A 49 -17.06 -24.97 -4.23
N PRO A 50 -17.15 -26.16 -4.85
CA PRO A 50 -15.99 -27.03 -4.99
C PRO A 50 -14.93 -26.36 -5.88
N GLY A 51 -13.65 -26.61 -5.59
CA GLY A 51 -12.52 -26.11 -6.39
C GLY A 51 -11.77 -24.91 -5.82
N PHE A 52 -12.22 -24.34 -4.69
CA PHE A 52 -11.44 -23.40 -3.89
C PHE A 52 -10.67 -24.17 -2.82
N SER A 53 -9.38 -23.85 -2.63
CA SER A 53 -8.55 -24.42 -1.56
C SER A 53 -8.71 -23.70 -0.23
N ALA A 54 -9.23 -22.47 -0.24
CA ALA A 54 -9.46 -21.64 0.93
C ALA A 54 -10.60 -20.64 0.67
N PRO A 55 -11.24 -20.10 1.73
CA PRO A 55 -12.12 -18.95 1.61
C PRO A 55 -11.47 -17.81 0.82
N THR A 56 -12.14 -17.34 -0.22
CA THR A 56 -11.58 -16.39 -1.18
C THR A 56 -12.53 -15.21 -1.37
N ILE A 57 -12.00 -13.99 -1.32
CA ILE A 57 -12.71 -12.80 -1.75
C ILE A 57 -12.62 -12.73 -3.28
N GLY A 58 -13.71 -13.08 -3.96
CA GLY A 58 -13.78 -13.13 -5.43
C GLY A 58 -13.81 -11.75 -6.10
N GLY A 59 -13.84 -10.68 -5.31
CA GLY A 59 -13.81 -9.29 -5.77
C GLY A 59 -14.54 -8.36 -4.82
N ILE A 60 -14.06 -7.13 -4.74
CA ILE A 60 -14.70 -6.03 -4.01
C ILE A 60 -14.84 -4.85 -4.96
N THR A 61 -16.00 -4.20 -4.96
CA THR A 61 -16.18 -2.90 -5.61
C THR A 61 -16.48 -1.87 -4.53
N VAL A 62 -15.64 -0.84 -4.44
CA VAL A 62 -15.84 0.30 -3.52
C VAL A 62 -16.18 1.53 -4.32
N PHE A 63 -17.19 2.29 -3.89
CA PHE A 63 -17.59 3.52 -4.56
C PHE A 63 -18.11 4.57 -3.57
N ALA A 64 -18.09 5.82 -4.01
CA ALA A 64 -18.53 6.97 -3.22
C ALA A 64 -19.10 8.06 -4.13
N ILE A 65 -19.94 8.93 -3.58
CA ILE A 65 -20.43 10.11 -4.26
C ILE A 65 -19.57 11.30 -3.84
N ALA A 66 -18.97 11.97 -4.83
CA ALA A 66 -18.15 13.16 -4.63
C ALA A 66 -18.58 14.28 -5.58
N LYS A 67 -18.22 15.53 -5.23
CA LYS A 67 -18.33 16.65 -6.18
C LYS A 67 -17.34 16.43 -7.33
N LYS A 68 -17.67 16.93 -8.52
CA LYS A 68 -16.89 16.74 -9.75
C LYS A 68 -15.40 17.10 -9.60
N ASP A 69 -15.06 18.07 -8.76
CA ASP A 69 -13.68 18.53 -8.60
C ASP A 69 -13.11 18.20 -7.20
N ALA A 70 -13.74 17.26 -6.48
CA ALA A 70 -13.36 16.88 -5.12
C ALA A 70 -12.68 15.50 -5.04
N TYR A 71 -11.94 15.12 -6.08
CA TYR A 71 -11.14 13.89 -6.11
C TYR A 71 -9.79 14.13 -6.79
N ILE A 72 -8.84 13.26 -6.47
CA ILE A 72 -7.49 13.23 -7.06
C ILE A 72 -7.30 11.96 -7.86
N THR A 73 -6.64 12.08 -9.01
CA THR A 73 -6.22 10.96 -9.85
C THR A 73 -4.70 10.80 -9.83
N PRO A 74 -4.17 9.66 -10.28
CA PRO A 74 -2.74 9.49 -10.50
C PRO A 74 -2.15 10.40 -11.60
N ALA A 75 -2.98 10.93 -12.49
CA ALA A 75 -2.57 11.71 -13.67
C ALA A 75 -2.37 13.22 -13.38
N GLY A 76 -2.44 13.62 -12.11
CA GLY A 76 -2.40 15.03 -11.72
C GLY A 76 -1.01 15.59 -11.40
N ALA A 77 0.05 14.78 -11.48
CA ALA A 77 1.40 15.19 -11.09
C ALA A 77 1.97 16.22 -12.08
N ARG A 78 2.70 17.21 -11.58
CA ARG A 78 3.22 18.33 -12.38
C ARG A 78 4.71 18.55 -12.10
N PRO A 79 5.49 19.01 -13.09
CA PRO A 79 6.88 19.37 -12.88
C PRO A 79 7.04 20.37 -11.72
N GLY A 80 8.01 20.11 -10.85
CA GLY A 80 8.25 20.87 -9.62
C GLY A 80 7.45 20.38 -8.42
N ASN A 81 6.53 19.42 -8.56
CA ASN A 81 5.90 18.80 -7.39
C ASN A 81 6.92 17.97 -6.61
N ASP A 82 6.80 18.00 -5.28
CA ASP A 82 7.44 17.02 -4.42
C ASP A 82 6.69 15.69 -4.53
N VAL A 83 7.42 14.59 -4.37
CA VAL A 83 6.87 13.23 -4.26
C VAL A 83 7.04 12.78 -2.82
N LEU A 84 5.95 12.37 -2.17
CA LEU A 84 5.93 11.89 -0.79
C LEU A 84 5.53 10.41 -0.76
N LEU A 85 6.03 9.71 0.26
CA LEU A 85 5.69 8.32 0.57
C LEU A 85 5.23 8.21 2.02
N THR A 86 4.08 7.58 2.26
CA THR A 86 3.62 7.25 3.62
C THR A 86 4.07 5.86 4.05
N LYS A 87 4.29 5.71 5.36
CA LYS A 87 4.65 4.50 6.13
C LYS A 87 5.98 3.83 5.77
N GLY A 88 6.42 3.94 4.52
CA GLY A 88 7.59 3.26 3.97
C GLY A 88 7.19 2.22 2.94
N PRO A 89 8.16 1.51 2.33
CA PRO A 89 7.88 0.42 1.40
C PRO A 89 7.49 -0.89 2.11
N ALA A 90 6.96 -1.86 1.36
CA ALA A 90 6.75 -3.26 1.77
C ALA A 90 5.95 -3.47 3.07
N ILE A 91 5.00 -2.58 3.39
CA ILE A 91 4.17 -2.67 4.59
C ILE A 91 3.35 -3.96 4.60
N GLU A 92 2.66 -4.25 3.50
CA GLU A 92 1.91 -5.49 3.32
C GLU A 92 2.80 -6.72 3.36
N THR A 93 3.88 -6.73 2.57
CA THR A 93 4.87 -7.81 2.51
C THR A 93 5.35 -8.18 3.91
N ALA A 94 5.78 -7.20 4.70
CA ALA A 94 6.25 -7.45 6.07
C ALA A 94 5.14 -7.98 6.98
N GLY A 95 3.93 -7.44 6.87
CA GLY A 95 2.76 -7.91 7.61
C GLY A 95 2.45 -9.39 7.34
N ILE A 96 2.26 -9.75 6.08
CA ILE A 96 1.85 -11.12 5.70
C ILE A 96 2.96 -12.13 5.97
N ILE A 97 4.19 -11.85 5.52
CA ILE A 97 5.29 -12.81 5.64
C ILE A 97 5.67 -13.03 7.11
N SER A 98 5.56 -12.01 7.98
CA SER A 98 5.82 -12.21 9.41
C SER A 98 4.82 -13.12 10.12
N VAL A 99 3.60 -13.24 9.61
CA VAL A 99 2.61 -14.21 10.09
C VAL A 99 2.93 -15.60 9.54
N LEU A 100 3.16 -15.71 8.24
CA LEU A 100 3.37 -17.01 7.57
C LEU A 100 4.71 -17.67 7.94
N ARG A 101 5.73 -16.86 8.25
CA ARG A 101 7.12 -17.31 8.46
C ARG A 101 7.66 -16.91 9.83
N GLU A 102 6.78 -16.81 10.83
CA GLU A 102 7.13 -16.46 12.21
C GLU A 102 8.28 -17.33 12.76
N ALA A 103 8.23 -18.65 12.54
CA ALA A 103 9.23 -19.58 13.06
C ALA A 103 10.64 -19.34 12.49
N ASP A 104 10.75 -18.80 11.27
CA ASP A 104 12.04 -18.44 10.69
C ASP A 104 12.58 -17.14 11.28
N LEU A 105 11.70 -16.16 11.52
CA LEU A 105 12.06 -14.89 12.15
C LEU A 105 12.51 -15.08 13.61
N GLN A 106 11.82 -15.96 14.36
CA GLN A 106 12.15 -16.26 15.76
C GLN A 106 13.56 -16.82 15.98
N LYS A 107 14.22 -17.33 14.93
CA LYS A 107 15.60 -17.82 15.00
C LYS A 107 16.61 -16.70 15.29
N ASN A 108 16.34 -15.50 14.81
CA ASN A 108 17.31 -14.40 14.78
C ASN A 108 16.78 -13.10 15.43
N TYR A 109 15.47 -12.98 15.67
CA TYR A 109 14.84 -11.73 16.11
C TYR A 109 13.96 -11.91 17.35
N PRO A 110 13.84 -10.88 18.21
CA PRO A 110 13.00 -10.93 19.39
C PRO A 110 11.51 -10.94 19.02
N GLU A 111 10.70 -11.61 19.84
CA GLU A 111 9.25 -11.73 19.65
C GLU A 111 8.54 -10.37 19.53
N GLU A 112 9.01 -9.36 20.27
CA GLU A 112 8.43 -8.00 20.21
C GLU A 112 8.50 -7.42 18.79
N LEU A 113 9.63 -7.58 18.10
CA LEU A 113 9.82 -7.05 16.74
C LEU A 113 8.96 -7.80 15.72
N ILE A 114 8.81 -9.12 15.90
CA ILE A 114 7.94 -9.94 15.06
C ILE A 114 6.48 -9.53 15.22
N ARG A 115 6.03 -9.29 16.46
CA ARG A 115 4.68 -8.78 16.73
C ARG A 115 4.43 -7.40 16.12
N LYS A 116 5.45 -6.51 16.08
CA LYS A 116 5.36 -5.24 15.35
C LYS A 116 5.14 -5.46 13.85
N ALA A 117 5.87 -6.40 13.24
CA ALA A 117 5.68 -6.76 11.84
C ALA A 117 4.25 -7.28 11.58
N GLN A 118 3.76 -8.21 12.39
CA GLN A 118 2.41 -8.76 12.26
C GLN A 118 1.31 -7.69 12.43
N ALA A 119 1.57 -6.67 13.25
CA ALA A 119 0.65 -5.55 13.41
C ALA A 119 0.53 -4.67 12.15
N LEU A 120 1.46 -4.75 11.19
CA LEU A 120 1.38 -4.05 9.90
C LEU A 120 0.19 -4.53 9.06
N CYS A 121 -0.35 -5.72 9.30
CA CYS A 121 -1.61 -6.17 8.67
C CYS A 121 -2.78 -5.21 8.91
N ARG A 122 -2.74 -4.43 10.00
CA ARG A 122 -3.75 -3.40 10.30
C ARG A 122 -3.44 -2.04 9.68
N GLN A 123 -2.30 -1.90 9.02
CA GLN A 123 -1.84 -0.66 8.38
C GLN A 123 -1.88 -0.71 6.84
N MET A 124 -2.39 -1.81 6.26
CA MET A 124 -2.51 -2.02 4.81
C MET A 124 -3.53 -1.09 4.13
N THR A 125 -4.36 -0.36 4.88
CA THR A 125 -5.20 0.69 4.31
C THR A 125 -4.45 2.02 4.19
N VAL A 126 -4.72 2.75 3.09
CA VAL A 126 -4.25 4.14 2.86
C VAL A 126 -5.38 5.17 2.96
N VAL A 127 -6.56 4.79 3.44
CA VAL A 127 -7.74 5.69 3.47
C VAL A 127 -7.48 6.89 4.37
N GLU A 128 -6.94 6.68 5.57
CA GLU A 128 -6.62 7.76 6.49
C GLU A 128 -5.48 8.65 5.95
N ASP A 129 -4.44 8.04 5.38
CA ASP A 129 -3.34 8.72 4.70
C ASP A 129 -3.87 9.70 3.63
N ALA A 130 -4.72 9.20 2.73
CA ALA A 130 -5.26 9.97 1.63
C ALA A 130 -6.20 11.09 2.10
N LEU A 131 -7.08 10.81 3.07
CA LEU A 131 -7.99 11.82 3.61
C LEU A 131 -7.26 12.92 4.38
N THR A 132 -6.23 12.55 5.14
CA THR A 132 -5.40 13.50 5.89
C THR A 132 -4.61 14.41 4.95
N ALA A 133 -3.97 13.84 3.93
CA ALA A 133 -3.24 14.62 2.93
C ALA A 133 -4.17 15.57 2.15
N MET A 134 -5.37 15.09 1.75
CA MET A 134 -6.37 15.94 1.10
C MET A 134 -6.83 17.10 1.96
N ALA A 135 -7.05 16.87 3.26
CA ALA A 135 -7.48 17.92 4.19
C ALA A 135 -6.40 18.98 4.41
N ALA A 136 -5.12 18.59 4.35
CA ALA A 136 -3.99 19.52 4.43
C ALA A 136 -3.86 20.41 3.19
N GLY A 137 -4.34 19.94 2.03
CA GLY A 137 -4.34 20.69 0.76
C GLY A 137 -3.01 20.61 0.00
N GLY A 138 -3.04 21.05 -1.28
CA GLY A 138 -1.85 21.09 -2.14
C GLY A 138 -1.48 19.77 -2.83
N VAL A 139 -2.25 18.71 -2.61
CA VAL A 139 -2.10 17.41 -3.30
C VAL A 139 -2.46 17.57 -4.78
N THR A 140 -1.62 17.04 -5.67
CA THR A 140 -1.81 17.06 -7.12
C THR A 140 -2.06 15.67 -7.70
N ALA A 141 -1.41 14.62 -7.20
CA ALA A 141 -1.73 13.23 -7.52
C ALA A 141 -1.60 12.31 -6.30
N MET A 142 -2.27 11.15 -6.36
CA MET A 142 -2.13 10.07 -5.39
C MET A 142 -2.23 8.71 -6.07
N HIS A 143 -1.45 7.75 -5.59
CA HIS A 143 -1.52 6.34 -5.99
C HIS A 143 -1.04 5.47 -4.82
N ASP A 144 -1.71 4.36 -4.54
CA ASP A 144 -1.25 3.35 -3.59
C ASP A 144 -0.15 2.47 -4.20
N ALA A 145 0.79 1.99 -3.40
CA ALA A 145 1.89 1.17 -3.87
C ALA A 145 1.55 -0.33 -3.70
N THR A 146 0.65 -0.85 -4.54
CA THR A 146 0.21 -2.27 -4.52
C THR A 146 1.24 -3.19 -5.18
N GLU A 147 0.84 -4.08 -6.09
CA GLU A 147 1.72 -5.01 -6.80
C GLU A 147 2.80 -4.24 -7.59
N GLY A 148 4.04 -4.69 -7.48
CA GLY A 148 5.21 -4.00 -8.00
C GLY A 148 5.76 -2.90 -7.08
N GLY A 149 5.15 -2.73 -5.91
CA GLY A 149 5.64 -1.91 -4.82
C GLY A 149 5.74 -0.42 -5.12
N VAL A 150 6.60 0.25 -4.37
CA VAL A 150 6.81 1.70 -4.48
C VAL A 150 7.36 2.09 -5.85
N ILE A 151 8.28 1.30 -6.42
CA ILE A 151 8.84 1.59 -7.76
C ILE A 151 7.80 1.48 -8.87
N GLY A 152 6.90 0.48 -8.78
CA GLY A 152 5.79 0.29 -9.70
C GLY A 152 4.81 1.46 -9.63
N GLY A 153 4.35 1.80 -8.42
CA GLY A 153 3.43 2.93 -8.23
C GLY A 153 4.01 4.27 -8.69
N LEU A 154 5.31 4.51 -8.48
CA LEU A 154 6.00 5.71 -8.99
C LEU A 154 6.03 5.74 -10.52
N PHE A 155 6.29 4.60 -11.16
CA PHE A 155 6.21 4.48 -12.62
C PHE A 155 4.80 4.78 -13.12
N GLU A 156 3.76 4.24 -12.48
CA GLU A 156 2.36 4.45 -12.86
C GLU A 156 1.92 5.91 -12.73
N VAL A 157 2.30 6.60 -11.65
CA VAL A 157 2.03 8.04 -11.51
C VAL A 157 2.75 8.84 -12.60
N ALA A 158 4.03 8.54 -12.86
CA ALA A 158 4.81 9.23 -13.88
C ALA A 158 4.23 9.01 -15.29
N GLU A 159 3.77 7.78 -15.58
CA GLU A 159 3.16 7.42 -16.85
C GLU A 159 1.78 8.06 -17.03
N ALA A 160 0.91 7.95 -16.03
CA ALA A 160 -0.42 8.54 -16.06
C ALA A 160 -0.38 10.07 -16.22
N SER A 161 0.63 10.74 -15.65
CA SER A 161 0.79 12.19 -15.71
C SER A 161 1.63 12.67 -16.91
N GLY A 162 2.30 11.78 -17.63
CA GLY A 162 3.19 12.16 -18.74
C GLY A 162 4.42 12.97 -18.31
N VAL A 163 4.99 12.67 -17.14
CA VAL A 163 6.09 13.42 -16.51
C VAL A 163 7.30 12.52 -16.24
N GLY A 164 8.43 13.14 -15.88
CA GLY A 164 9.59 12.47 -15.32
C GLY A 164 9.60 12.54 -13.79
N MET A 165 10.45 11.73 -13.16
CA MET A 165 10.63 11.72 -11.71
C MET A 165 12.08 11.38 -11.35
N ILE A 166 12.62 12.07 -10.35
CA ILE A 166 13.91 11.75 -9.73
C ILE A 166 13.62 11.42 -8.27
N ILE A 167 13.89 10.17 -7.89
CA ILE A 167 13.58 9.62 -6.58
C ILE A 167 14.88 9.17 -5.89
N ASP A 168 15.00 9.40 -4.58
CA ASP A 168 16.14 8.98 -3.76
C ASP A 168 15.66 8.08 -2.61
N GLU A 169 16.02 6.79 -2.67
CA GLU A 169 15.66 5.77 -1.69
C GLU A 169 16.19 6.09 -0.28
N SER A 170 17.27 6.86 -0.17
CA SER A 170 17.82 7.25 1.14
C SER A 170 16.89 8.15 1.95
N LEU A 171 15.89 8.76 1.30
CA LEU A 171 14.90 9.64 1.93
C LEU A 171 13.66 8.89 2.43
N PHE A 172 13.48 7.62 2.08
CA PHE A 172 12.30 6.86 2.47
C PHE A 172 12.35 6.56 3.98
N VAL A 173 11.18 6.52 4.60
CA VAL A 173 11.02 5.97 5.95
C VAL A 173 11.09 4.45 5.85
N TYR A 174 11.96 3.79 6.61
CA TYR A 174 11.98 2.34 6.71
C TYR A 174 11.66 1.89 8.13
N PRO A 175 10.49 1.27 8.36
CA PRO A 175 10.23 0.58 9.61
C PRO A 175 11.29 -0.51 9.89
N GLU A 176 11.62 -0.72 11.15
CA GLU A 176 12.61 -1.75 11.54
C GLU A 176 12.09 -3.15 11.25
N GLU A 177 10.80 -3.34 11.46
CA GLU A 177 10.06 -4.58 11.22
C GLU A 177 9.99 -4.93 9.73
N VAL A 178 9.93 -3.94 8.84
CA VAL A 178 10.01 -4.14 7.38
C VAL A 178 11.41 -4.58 6.99
N GLN A 179 12.44 -3.89 7.48
CA GLN A 179 13.84 -4.23 7.19
C GLN A 179 14.14 -5.67 7.64
N MET A 180 13.72 -6.04 8.86
CA MET A 180 13.88 -7.38 9.41
C MET A 180 13.29 -8.47 8.49
N VAL A 181 12.05 -8.29 8.02
CA VAL A 181 11.42 -9.29 7.13
C VAL A 181 12.12 -9.32 5.78
N CYS A 182 12.35 -8.16 5.16
CA CYS A 182 12.93 -8.10 3.82
C CYS A 182 14.37 -8.65 3.79
N GLU A 183 15.19 -8.35 4.79
CA GLU A 183 16.56 -8.88 4.91
C GLU A 183 16.56 -10.39 5.13
N THR A 184 15.65 -10.91 5.98
CA THR A 184 15.58 -12.34 6.28
C THR A 184 15.25 -13.19 5.05
N PHE A 185 14.37 -12.68 4.18
CA PHE A 185 13.89 -13.41 3.00
C PHE A 185 14.49 -12.92 1.68
N GLY A 186 15.45 -11.99 1.72
CA GLY A 186 16.10 -11.46 0.52
C GLY A 186 15.17 -10.71 -0.42
N LEU A 187 14.14 -10.05 0.12
CA LEU A 187 13.15 -9.29 -0.63
C LEU A 187 13.65 -7.87 -0.88
N ASP A 188 13.47 -7.34 -2.09
CA ASP A 188 13.66 -5.91 -2.36
C ASP A 188 12.42 -5.16 -1.87
N PRO A 189 12.50 -4.39 -0.76
CA PRO A 189 11.33 -3.74 -0.19
C PRO A 189 10.69 -2.74 -1.15
N VAL A 190 11.46 -2.10 -2.03
CA VAL A 190 10.95 -1.06 -2.93
C VAL A 190 10.14 -1.64 -4.09
N ALA A 191 10.40 -2.91 -4.44
CA ALA A 191 9.71 -3.62 -5.52
C ALA A 191 8.63 -4.59 -5.03
N ALA A 192 8.66 -4.96 -3.75
CA ALA A 192 7.67 -5.85 -3.15
C ALA A 192 6.33 -5.15 -2.92
N ILE A 193 5.23 -5.92 -3.02
CA ILE A 193 3.88 -5.45 -2.75
C ILE A 193 3.79 -4.68 -1.43
N ALA A 194 3.16 -3.50 -1.45
CA ALA A 194 3.20 -2.55 -0.35
C ALA A 194 1.83 -1.90 -0.07
N GLU A 195 0.73 -2.69 -0.05
CA GLU A 195 -0.52 -2.16 0.51
C GLU A 195 -0.26 -1.52 1.89
N GLY A 196 -0.87 -0.34 2.09
CA GLY A 196 -0.63 0.52 3.24
C GLY A 196 0.28 1.71 2.96
N SER A 197 0.98 1.71 1.83
CA SER A 197 1.88 2.78 1.41
C SER A 197 1.23 3.65 0.34
N LEU A 198 1.13 4.96 0.60
CA LEU A 198 0.56 5.94 -0.32
C LEU A 198 1.65 6.81 -0.93
N LEU A 199 1.65 6.91 -2.26
CA LEU A 199 2.38 7.92 -3.01
C LEU A 199 1.52 9.15 -3.18
N ILE A 200 2.10 10.31 -2.90
CA ILE A 200 1.44 11.61 -3.01
C ILE A 200 2.37 12.51 -3.81
N THR A 201 1.85 13.22 -4.81
CA THR A 201 2.56 14.39 -5.37
C THR A 201 1.87 15.65 -4.87
N ALA A 202 2.65 16.68 -4.57
CA ALA A 202 2.14 17.91 -3.99
C ALA A 202 2.94 19.15 -4.42
N ASP A 203 2.33 20.33 -4.29
CA ASP A 203 3.06 21.60 -4.34
C ASP A 203 4.11 21.62 -3.21
N PRO A 204 5.39 21.96 -3.49
CA PRO A 204 6.43 22.04 -2.46
C PRO A 204 6.09 22.94 -1.27
N ALA A 205 5.30 24.00 -1.49
CA ALA A 205 4.83 24.87 -0.41
C ALA A 205 3.86 24.17 0.55
N SER A 206 3.24 23.07 0.13
CA SER A 206 2.27 22.29 0.91
C SER A 206 2.86 21.01 1.52
N SER A 207 3.98 20.50 1.01
CA SER A 207 4.61 19.25 1.47
C SER A 207 4.84 19.20 2.98
N GLY A 208 5.35 20.28 3.57
CA GLY A 208 5.56 20.37 5.02
C GLY A 208 4.27 20.25 5.82
N THR A 209 3.22 20.95 5.38
CA THR A 209 1.89 20.91 6.03
C THR A 209 1.26 19.51 5.94
N ILE A 210 1.40 18.84 4.79
CA ILE A 210 0.92 17.46 4.60
C ILE A 210 1.65 16.50 5.55
N ILE A 211 2.98 16.58 5.63
CA ILE A 211 3.78 15.73 6.52
C ILE A 211 3.42 15.97 7.99
N GLU A 212 3.24 17.22 8.40
CA GLU A 212 2.81 17.55 9.77
C GLU A 212 1.41 17.01 10.09
N ALA A 213 0.48 17.07 9.13
CA ALA A 213 -0.87 16.53 9.31
C ALA A 213 -0.85 15.00 9.44
N LEU A 214 -0.10 14.32 8.57
CA LEU A 214 0.11 12.87 8.64
C LEU A 214 0.77 12.46 9.95
N ALA A 215 1.80 13.19 10.40
CA ALA A 215 2.46 12.92 11.67
C ALA A 215 1.51 13.06 12.88
N LYS A 216 0.61 14.06 12.87
CA LYS A 216 -0.43 14.21 13.90
C LYS A 216 -1.45 13.06 13.91
N ALA A 217 -1.68 12.42 12.76
CA ALA A 217 -2.48 11.20 12.63
C ALA A 217 -1.66 9.92 12.93
N GLY A 218 -0.39 10.03 13.34
CA GLY A 218 0.46 8.88 13.62
C GLY A 218 1.03 8.20 12.36
N ILE A 219 0.89 8.82 11.20
CA ILE A 219 1.37 8.30 9.91
C ILE A 219 2.72 8.94 9.61
N ARG A 220 3.79 8.12 9.62
CA ARG A 220 5.12 8.58 9.19
C ARG A 220 5.13 8.77 7.68
N SER A 221 5.80 9.83 7.21
CA SER A 221 5.95 10.11 5.78
C SER A 221 7.19 10.97 5.52
N SER A 222 7.70 10.93 4.31
CA SER A 222 8.81 11.79 3.88
C SER A 222 8.65 12.24 2.42
N VAL A 223 9.28 13.36 2.06
CA VAL A 223 9.54 13.70 0.65
C VAL A 223 10.65 12.80 0.16
N ILE A 224 10.39 12.06 -0.92
CA ILE A 224 11.29 11.05 -1.49
C ILE A 224 11.88 11.43 -2.84
N GLY A 225 11.44 12.55 -3.42
CA GLY A 225 11.94 13.02 -4.70
C GLY A 225 11.11 14.15 -5.28
N THR A 226 11.29 14.39 -6.57
CA THR A 226 10.67 15.52 -7.28
C THR A 226 10.23 15.10 -8.67
N VAL A 227 9.08 15.62 -9.09
CA VAL A 227 8.54 15.49 -10.44
C VAL A 227 9.23 16.48 -11.36
N ILE A 228 9.63 16.05 -12.56
CA ILE A 228 10.34 16.87 -13.55
C ILE A 228 9.64 16.85 -14.90
N ALA A 229 9.98 17.82 -15.76
CA ALA A 229 9.31 18.02 -17.04
C ALA A 229 9.63 16.97 -18.10
N ASP A 230 10.83 16.39 -18.07
CA ASP A 230 11.27 15.43 -19.10
C ASP A 230 10.78 14.01 -18.76
N PRO A 231 9.78 13.47 -19.48
CA PRO A 231 9.22 12.14 -19.20
C PRO A 231 10.18 10.99 -19.49
N SER A 232 11.30 11.23 -20.19
CA SER A 232 12.33 10.22 -20.42
C SER A 232 13.20 9.96 -19.17
N ILE A 233 13.16 10.87 -18.20
CA ILE A 233 13.95 10.77 -16.97
C ILE A 233 13.04 10.31 -15.83
N ARG A 234 13.04 9.00 -15.59
CA ARG A 234 12.32 8.34 -14.49
C ARG A 234 13.29 7.45 -13.75
N THR A 235 13.88 7.96 -12.67
CA THR A 235 14.99 7.29 -11.99
C THR A 235 14.79 7.17 -10.49
N LEU A 236 15.27 6.07 -9.93
CA LEU A 236 15.42 5.82 -8.52
C LEU A 236 16.91 5.64 -8.21
N LYS A 237 17.45 6.51 -7.38
CA LYS A 237 18.77 6.31 -6.77
C LYS A 237 18.61 5.41 -5.56
N ARG A 238 19.25 4.24 -5.60
CA ARG A 238 19.25 3.22 -4.56
C ARG A 238 20.17 3.62 -3.40
N ARG A 239 19.94 3.01 -2.23
CA ARG A 239 20.78 3.20 -1.02
C ARG A 239 22.25 2.83 -1.21
N ASN A 240 22.54 1.87 -2.10
CA ASN A 240 23.91 1.48 -2.45
C ASN A 240 24.57 2.44 -3.49
N GLY A 241 23.89 3.51 -3.88
CA GLY A 241 24.38 4.51 -4.82
C GLY A 241 24.11 4.21 -6.30
N THR A 242 23.60 3.03 -6.65
CA THR A 242 23.21 2.75 -8.04
C THR A 242 21.96 3.54 -8.42
N THR A 243 21.79 3.82 -9.71
CA THR A 243 20.57 4.44 -10.23
C THR A 243 19.90 3.47 -11.19
N VAL A 244 18.62 3.21 -10.97
CA VAL A 244 17.80 2.33 -11.80
C VAL A 244 16.63 3.13 -12.38
N PRO A 245 16.09 2.74 -13.55
CA PRO A 245 14.85 3.32 -14.04
C PRO A 245 13.68 2.96 -13.13
N LEU A 246 12.69 3.84 -13.02
CA LEU A 246 11.39 3.45 -12.50
C LEU A 246 10.74 2.51 -13.51
N ALA A 247 10.34 1.33 -13.07
CA ALA A 247 9.73 0.31 -13.90
C ALA A 247 8.86 -0.60 -13.05
N ILE A 248 7.82 -1.15 -13.67
CA ILE A 248 7.07 -2.27 -13.10
C ILE A 248 8.00 -3.49 -13.09
N PRO A 249 8.24 -4.13 -11.93
CA PRO A 249 9.06 -5.33 -11.88
C PRO A 249 8.42 -6.45 -12.70
N ALA A 250 9.24 -7.27 -13.36
CA ALA A 250 8.72 -8.39 -14.16
C ALA A 250 7.96 -9.43 -13.32
N GLN A 251 8.32 -9.54 -12.04
CA GLN A 251 7.65 -10.34 -11.03
C GLN A 251 7.78 -9.63 -9.69
N ASP A 252 6.69 -9.51 -8.94
CA ASP A 252 6.72 -9.02 -7.57
C ASP A 252 7.51 -10.01 -6.68
N PRO A 253 8.58 -9.57 -5.98
CA PRO A 253 9.40 -10.46 -5.16
C PRO A 253 8.64 -11.08 -3.97
N PHE A 254 7.48 -10.52 -3.59
CA PHE A 254 6.61 -11.11 -2.58
C PHE A 254 6.12 -12.52 -2.96
N TRP A 255 5.69 -12.71 -4.22
CA TRP A 255 4.97 -13.92 -4.63
C TRP A 255 5.75 -15.22 -4.45
N PRO A 256 7.03 -15.34 -4.88
CA PRO A 256 7.80 -16.55 -4.66
C PRO A 256 7.88 -16.94 -3.17
N VAL A 257 8.16 -15.99 -2.28
CA VAL A 257 8.27 -16.23 -0.84
C VAL A 257 6.91 -16.56 -0.23
N PHE A 258 5.85 -15.88 -0.64
CA PHE A 258 4.48 -16.19 -0.22
C PHE A 258 4.11 -17.64 -0.57
N PHE A 259 4.33 -18.07 -1.81
CA PHE A 259 3.95 -19.40 -2.25
C PHE A 259 4.78 -20.51 -1.59
N GLU A 260 6.05 -20.29 -1.27
CA GLU A 260 6.84 -21.21 -0.44
C GLU A 260 6.28 -21.38 0.98
N SER A 261 5.49 -20.40 1.45
CA SER A 261 5.00 -20.34 2.83
C SER A 261 3.61 -20.96 3.02
N VAL A 262 2.90 -21.26 1.93
CA VAL A 262 1.52 -21.80 1.95
C VAL A 262 1.42 -23.24 1.43
N VAL A 263 2.57 -23.90 1.21
CA VAL A 263 2.69 -25.29 0.74
C VAL A 263 2.99 -26.24 1.89
#